data_AF-A0A0L0S0G4-F1
#
_entry.id   AF-A0A0L0S0G4-F1
#
_cell.length_a   1.000
_cell.length_b   1.000
_cell.length_c   1.000
_cell.angle_alpha   90.00
_cell.angle_beta   90.00
_cell.angle_gamma   90.00
#
_symmetry.space_group_name_H-M   'P 1'
#
loop_
_entity.id
_entity.type
_entity.pdbx_description
1 polymer ?
#
loop_
_entity_poly.entity_id
_entity_poly.type
_entity_poly.pdbx_seq_one_letter_code
_entity_poly.pdbx_strand_id
1 'polypeptide(L)'
;MGGGAPLPPPPPPSVMNGSPSPPPPPPPFMGSPPPPPGPPGMLAPPMAALVPTGPKPSVKMRGMAWSKVANPAAASVWRALDAPPVDLNIKELEDLFVAAAPAAAPSAPAGSPTRSGSDAKNHKLSLIDTKRAYNLNIMLSRIKITFLDMKHGIETGKLDDSQLLSSILANVPTAEDEVALQDFIGGSPENLAILDRADQFLAMLIPIPRLKSRLEAMIFALKLKERLSETTAKVEAIAAACRDLESNMALKKTLRVVLQVGNFMNSGSFRGNAQRFNIDFLMRVRR
;
A
#
# COMPACT_ATOMS: atom_id res chain seq x y z
N MET A 1 -7.68 -37.51 -66.52
CA MET A 1 -6.69 -37.39 -65.43
C MET A 1 -6.65 -35.91 -65.05
N GLY A 2 -7.00 -35.40 -63.88
CA GLY A 2 -7.47 -35.91 -62.60
C GLY A 2 -7.48 -34.67 -61.69
N GLY A 3 -8.63 -33.98 -61.58
CA GLY A 3 -8.78 -32.77 -60.77
C GLY A 3 -9.10 -33.13 -59.33
N GLY A 4 -8.17 -32.89 -58.40
CA GLY A 4 -8.37 -33.06 -56.98
C GLY A 4 -8.90 -31.77 -56.35
N ALA A 5 -10.14 -31.80 -55.86
CA ALA A 5 -10.68 -30.76 -54.98
C ALA A 5 -10.08 -30.88 -53.57
N PRO A 6 -9.89 -29.78 -52.83
CA PRO A 6 -9.39 -29.83 -51.47
C PRO A 6 -10.45 -30.40 -50.51
N LEU A 7 -10.00 -31.22 -49.55
CA LEU A 7 -10.85 -31.85 -48.54
C LEU A 7 -11.42 -30.81 -47.56
N PRO A 8 -12.66 -30.99 -47.07
CA PRO A 8 -13.26 -30.10 -46.07
C PRO A 8 -12.59 -30.27 -44.69
N PRO A 9 -12.59 -29.21 -43.85
CA PRO A 9 -12.05 -29.27 -42.50
C PRO A 9 -12.87 -30.20 -41.60
N PRO A 10 -12.24 -30.81 -40.56
CA PRO A 10 -12.93 -31.69 -39.63
C PRO A 10 -13.94 -30.92 -38.76
N PRO A 11 -15.06 -31.56 -38.35
CA PRO A 11 -16.05 -30.94 -37.48
C PRO A 11 -15.49 -30.74 -36.05
N PRO A 12 -15.93 -29.69 -35.34
CA PRO A 12 -15.55 -29.47 -33.94
C PRO A 12 -16.13 -30.56 -33.02
N PRO A 13 -15.45 -30.89 -31.90
CA PRO A 13 -15.91 -31.91 -30.97
C PRO A 13 -17.20 -31.47 -30.25
N SER A 14 -18.19 -32.36 -30.23
CA SER A 14 -19.45 -32.19 -29.51
C SER A 14 -19.21 -32.08 -28.01
N VAL A 15 -19.52 -30.92 -27.42
CA VAL A 15 -19.57 -30.77 -25.96
C VAL A 15 -20.86 -31.42 -25.48
N MET A 16 -20.72 -32.58 -24.85
CA MET A 16 -21.81 -33.30 -24.21
C MET A 16 -22.24 -32.52 -22.96
N ASN A 17 -23.46 -31.97 -22.97
CA ASN A 17 -24.11 -31.37 -21.82
C ASN A 17 -24.26 -32.42 -20.71
N GLY A 18 -23.34 -32.40 -19.75
CA GLY A 18 -23.46 -33.13 -18.48
C GLY A 18 -23.97 -32.19 -17.40
N SER A 19 -25.19 -32.41 -16.94
CA SER A 19 -25.72 -31.84 -15.69
C SER A 19 -24.81 -32.19 -14.51
N PRO A 20 -24.56 -31.27 -13.54
CA PRO A 20 -23.78 -31.59 -12.36
C PRO A 20 -24.53 -32.57 -11.47
N SER A 21 -23.86 -33.65 -11.06
CA SER A 21 -24.34 -34.59 -10.06
C SER A 21 -24.49 -33.91 -8.69
N PRO A 22 -25.50 -34.28 -7.88
CA PRO A 22 -25.68 -33.70 -6.55
C PRO A 22 -24.53 -34.12 -5.61
N PRO A 23 -24.15 -33.26 -4.64
CA PRO A 23 -23.11 -33.57 -3.68
C PRO A 23 -23.55 -34.68 -2.73
N PRO A 24 -22.61 -35.50 -2.21
CA PRO A 24 -22.93 -36.58 -1.28
C PRO A 24 -23.45 -36.02 0.06
N PRO A 25 -24.31 -36.78 0.77
CA PRO A 25 -24.86 -36.35 2.05
C PRO A 25 -23.75 -36.28 3.13
N PRO A 26 -23.86 -35.36 4.11
CA PRO A 26 -22.91 -35.24 5.19
C PRO A 26 -22.97 -36.47 6.12
N PRO A 27 -21.82 -36.92 6.67
CA PRO A 27 -21.79 -38.02 7.62
C PRO A 27 -22.50 -37.64 8.94
N PRO A 28 -23.11 -38.61 9.64
CA PRO A 28 -23.82 -38.33 10.88
C PRO A 28 -22.86 -37.87 11.97
N PHE A 29 -23.22 -36.78 12.66
CA PHE A 29 -22.53 -36.28 13.84
C PHE A 29 -22.54 -37.34 14.96
N MET A 30 -21.44 -38.06 15.13
CA MET A 30 -21.12 -38.70 16.41
C MET A 30 -20.38 -37.69 17.28
N GLY A 31 -20.92 -37.43 18.46
CA GLY A 31 -20.33 -36.54 19.45
C GLY A 31 -18.89 -36.92 19.78
N SER A 32 -18.07 -35.91 20.07
CA SER A 32 -16.69 -36.07 20.51
C SER A 32 -16.62 -36.94 21.78
N PRO A 33 -15.74 -37.95 21.84
CA PRO A 33 -15.51 -38.69 23.07
C PRO A 33 -14.83 -37.77 24.12
N PRO A 34 -15.08 -37.99 25.42
CA PRO A 34 -14.44 -37.21 26.47
C PRO A 34 -12.92 -37.44 26.48
N PRO A 35 -12.12 -36.43 26.86
CA PRO A 35 -10.67 -36.55 26.89
C PRO A 35 -10.21 -37.59 27.94
N PRO A 36 -9.14 -38.35 27.65
CA PRO A 36 -8.65 -39.38 28.56
C PRO A 36 -8.02 -38.75 29.82
N PRO A 37 -8.05 -39.45 30.98
CA PRO A 37 -7.36 -38.99 32.18
C PRO A 37 -5.84 -38.98 31.96
N GLY A 38 -5.18 -37.89 32.37
CA GLY A 38 -3.72 -37.76 32.28
C GLY A 38 -2.98 -38.75 33.20
N PRO A 39 -1.78 -39.22 32.82
CA PRO A 39 -1.00 -40.16 33.62
C PRO A 39 -0.46 -39.49 34.89
N PRO A 40 -0.46 -40.18 36.05
CA PRO A 40 0.05 -39.62 37.29
C PRO A 40 1.59 -39.63 37.28
N GLY A 41 2.21 -38.47 37.48
CA GLY A 41 3.60 -38.41 37.93
C GLY A 41 4.65 -37.85 36.96
N MET A 42 4.33 -36.86 36.12
CA MET A 42 5.38 -36.01 35.54
C MET A 42 5.42 -34.66 36.25
N LEU A 43 6.41 -34.54 37.14
CA LEU A 43 6.82 -33.27 37.72
C LEU A 43 7.15 -32.31 36.57
N ALA A 44 6.42 -31.20 36.49
CA ALA A 44 6.76 -30.13 35.58
C ALA A 44 8.20 -29.66 35.88
N PRO A 45 9.04 -29.43 34.85
CA PRO A 45 10.32 -28.77 35.09
C PRO A 45 10.04 -27.39 35.71
N PRO A 46 10.87 -26.92 36.66
CA PRO A 46 10.62 -25.64 37.30
C PRO A 46 10.66 -24.58 36.20
N MET A 47 9.52 -23.95 35.94
CA MET A 47 9.47 -22.65 35.30
C MET A 47 10.26 -21.73 36.22
N ALA A 48 11.56 -21.57 35.95
CA ALA A 48 12.32 -20.44 36.41
C ALA A 48 11.67 -19.21 35.79
N ALA A 49 10.63 -18.71 36.45
CA ALA A 49 10.13 -17.38 36.24
C ALA A 49 11.31 -16.48 36.58
N LEU A 50 12.05 -16.05 35.55
CA LEU A 50 12.84 -14.82 35.60
C LEU A 50 11.85 -13.68 35.77
N VAL A 51 11.32 -13.56 36.99
CA VAL A 51 10.60 -12.38 37.46
C VAL A 51 11.67 -11.29 37.52
N PRO A 52 11.55 -10.20 36.74
CA PRO A 52 12.46 -9.07 36.92
C PRO A 52 12.28 -8.58 38.36
N THR A 53 13.35 -8.62 39.15
CA THR A 53 13.42 -8.24 40.57
C THR A 53 13.36 -6.73 40.80
N GLY A 54 12.78 -5.98 39.85
CA GLY A 54 12.69 -4.53 39.92
C GLY A 54 11.59 -4.03 40.86
N PRO A 55 11.71 -2.80 41.39
CA PRO A 55 10.67 -2.17 42.20
C PRO A 55 9.35 -2.06 41.41
N LYS A 56 8.24 -2.36 42.07
CA LYS A 56 6.89 -2.28 41.48
C LYS A 56 6.32 -0.88 41.71
N PRO A 57 5.68 -0.26 40.69
CA PRO A 57 5.07 1.05 40.87
C PRO A 57 3.84 0.98 41.79
N SER A 58 3.62 2.05 42.56
CA SER A 58 2.50 2.26 43.47
C SER A 58 1.23 2.78 42.77
N VAL A 59 1.38 3.36 41.57
CA VAL A 59 0.30 3.95 40.76
C VAL A 59 0.24 3.33 39.36
N LYS A 60 -0.92 3.44 38.69
CA LYS A 60 -1.10 2.96 37.31
C LYS A 60 -0.31 3.86 36.35
N MET A 61 0.69 3.27 35.68
CA MET A 61 1.55 3.98 34.75
C MET A 61 1.00 3.97 33.32
N ARG A 62 1.40 4.94 32.49
CA ARG A 62 1.22 4.88 31.03
C ARG A 62 2.00 3.70 30.46
N GLY A 63 1.32 2.85 29.69
CA GLY A 63 1.95 1.68 29.07
C GLY A 63 2.90 2.05 27.93
N MET A 64 4.07 1.43 27.90
CA MET A 64 5.01 1.52 26.78
C MET A 64 4.74 0.41 25.76
N ALA A 65 4.49 0.75 24.51
CA ALA A 65 4.16 -0.18 23.44
C ALA A 65 5.40 -0.79 22.77
N TRP A 66 6.24 -1.49 23.55
CA TRP A 66 7.41 -2.19 23.01
C TRP A 66 7.08 -3.58 22.45
N SER A 67 7.95 -4.11 21.59
CA SER A 67 7.91 -5.50 21.13
C SER A 67 8.95 -6.34 21.86
N LYS A 68 8.53 -7.41 22.52
CA LYS A 68 9.43 -8.30 23.28
C LYS A 68 10.24 -9.19 22.33
N VAL A 69 11.55 -9.33 22.58
CA VAL A 69 12.42 -10.29 21.90
C VAL A 69 12.59 -11.52 22.78
N ALA A 70 12.11 -12.68 22.33
CA ALA A 70 12.04 -13.89 23.16
C ALA A 70 13.40 -14.59 23.37
N ASN A 71 14.40 -14.33 22.52
CA ASN A 71 15.74 -14.90 22.65
C ASN A 71 16.78 -14.04 21.90
N PRO A 72 17.65 -13.27 22.57
CA PRO A 72 18.67 -12.49 21.89
C PRO A 72 19.68 -13.44 21.21
N ALA A 73 20.00 -13.20 19.93
CA ALA A 73 21.02 -13.97 19.21
C ALA A 73 22.38 -13.92 19.94
N ALA A 74 23.25 -14.90 19.71
CA ALA A 74 24.52 -15.06 20.43
C ALA A 74 25.45 -13.83 20.38
N ALA A 75 25.33 -12.98 19.35
CA ALA A 75 26.08 -11.73 19.17
C ALA A 75 25.25 -10.47 19.45
N SER A 76 24.23 -10.56 20.30
CA SER A 76 23.37 -9.43 20.66
C SER A 76 23.93 -8.60 21.81
N VAL A 77 23.84 -7.27 21.70
CA VAL A 77 24.16 -6.33 22.79
C VAL A 77 23.41 -6.65 24.09
N TRP A 78 22.21 -7.24 24.00
CA TRP A 78 21.41 -7.66 25.15
C TRP A 78 22.10 -8.70 26.05
N ARG A 79 23.08 -9.46 25.54
CA ARG A 79 23.89 -10.41 26.33
C ARG A 79 25.06 -9.76 27.08
N ALA A 80 25.48 -8.57 26.66
CA ALA A 80 26.56 -7.81 27.30
C ALA A 80 26.05 -6.89 28.42
N LEU A 81 24.72 -6.84 28.64
CA LEU A 81 24.06 -6.03 29.66
C LEU A 81 23.85 -6.81 30.97
N ASP A 82 24.89 -7.48 31.48
CA ASP A 82 24.97 -7.94 32.88
C ASP A 82 25.52 -6.80 33.78
N ALA A 83 25.03 -5.58 33.57
CA ALA A 83 25.42 -4.41 34.35
C ALA A 83 24.68 -4.40 35.70
N PRO A 84 25.28 -3.81 36.77
CA PRO A 84 24.57 -3.62 38.03
C PRO A 84 23.29 -2.81 37.82
N PRO A 85 22.23 -3.06 38.61
CA PRO A 85 20.98 -2.31 38.49
C PRO A 85 21.24 -0.81 38.53
N VAL A 86 20.72 -0.08 37.55
CA VAL A 86 20.75 1.38 37.57
C VAL A 86 19.81 1.84 38.68
N ASP A 87 20.31 2.71 39.56
CA ASP A 87 19.48 3.33 40.58
C ASP A 87 18.52 4.32 39.89
N LEU A 88 17.23 3.97 39.91
CA LEU A 88 16.17 4.76 39.28
C LEU A 88 15.30 5.37 40.37
N ASN A 89 15.07 6.68 40.27
CA ASN A 89 14.11 7.37 41.13
C ASN A 89 12.67 6.98 40.76
N ILE A 90 12.16 5.94 41.43
CA ILE A 90 10.82 5.39 41.14
C ILE A 90 9.72 6.42 41.37
N LYS A 91 9.88 7.29 42.37
CA LYS A 91 8.90 8.33 42.69
C LYS A 91 8.76 9.37 41.57
N GLU A 92 9.89 9.80 41.03
CA GLU A 92 9.90 10.74 39.90
C GLU A 92 9.34 10.10 38.62
N LEU A 93 9.63 8.82 38.38
CA LEU A 93 9.01 8.06 37.29
C LEU A 93 7.49 7.99 37.43
N GLU A 94 6.99 7.74 38.64
CA GLU A 94 5.55 7.73 38.95
C GLU A 94 4.90 9.09 38.68
N ASP A 95 5.51 10.18 39.16
CA ASP A 95 4.99 11.54 38.97
C ASP A 95 4.92 11.94 37.49
N LEU A 96 5.94 11.56 36.69
CA LEU A 96 6.03 11.94 35.28
C LEU A 96 5.15 11.08 34.35
N PHE A 97 4.95 9.80 34.67
CA PHE A 97 4.34 8.83 33.75
C PHE A 97 3.05 8.18 34.27
N VAL A 98 2.43 8.73 35.32
CA VAL A 98 1.10 8.28 35.78
C VAL A 98 0.08 8.35 34.64
N ALA A 99 -0.74 7.29 34.52
CA ALA A 99 -1.87 7.29 33.61
C ALA A 99 -2.92 8.26 34.15
N ALA A 100 -3.35 9.23 33.32
CA ALA A 100 -4.42 10.13 33.69
C ALA A 100 -5.65 9.31 34.09
N ALA A 101 -6.15 9.53 35.31
CA ALA A 101 -7.43 8.98 35.71
C ALA A 101 -8.50 9.50 34.74
N PRO A 102 -9.42 8.66 34.24
CA PRO A 102 -10.59 9.18 33.55
C PRO A 102 -11.26 10.16 34.51
N ALA A 103 -11.48 11.40 34.06
CA ALA A 103 -12.12 12.43 34.86
C ALA A 103 -13.41 11.86 35.45
N ALA A 104 -13.43 11.70 36.78
CA ALA A 104 -14.62 11.27 37.50
C ALA A 104 -15.66 12.39 37.34
N ALA A 105 -16.63 12.17 36.45
CA ALA A 105 -17.85 12.97 36.43
C ALA A 105 -18.52 12.85 37.81
N PRO A 106 -19.09 13.95 38.35
CA PRO A 106 -19.66 13.95 39.68
C PRO A 106 -20.81 12.93 39.78
N SER A 107 -20.73 12.10 40.81
CA SER A 107 -21.67 11.05 41.17
C SER A 107 -23.08 11.60 41.40
N ALA A 108 -24.03 11.22 40.56
CA ALA A 108 -25.46 11.29 40.85
C ALA A 108 -25.91 10.01 41.58
N PRO A 109 -26.90 10.08 42.50
CA PRO A 109 -27.21 8.99 43.42
C PRO A 109 -27.93 7.82 42.74
N ALA A 110 -27.75 6.65 43.35
CA ALA A 110 -28.15 5.33 42.87
C ALA A 110 -29.67 5.13 42.75
N GLY A 111 -30.09 4.47 41.66
CA GLY A 111 -31.46 3.97 41.48
C GLY A 111 -31.67 3.20 40.17
N SER A 112 -31.53 1.87 40.23
CA SER A 112 -32.04 0.84 39.29
C SER A 112 -31.25 0.53 37.98
N PRO A 113 -31.33 -0.74 37.49
CA PRO A 113 -30.19 -1.45 36.89
C PRO A 113 -30.27 -1.61 35.36
N THR A 114 -29.24 -2.27 34.82
CA THR A 114 -29.01 -2.68 33.41
C THR A 114 -28.65 -1.55 32.43
N ARG A 115 -27.39 -1.12 32.52
CA ARG A 115 -26.67 -0.52 31.39
C ARG A 115 -26.31 -1.61 30.38
N SER A 116 -27.14 -1.80 29.34
CA SER A 116 -26.62 -2.30 28.07
C SER A 116 -26.10 -1.12 27.25
N GLY A 117 -24.79 -1.11 27.03
CA GLY A 117 -24.12 -0.51 25.87
C GLY A 117 -24.63 0.84 25.37
N SER A 118 -24.13 1.91 25.96
CA SER A 118 -24.03 3.21 25.32
C SER A 118 -23.01 3.17 24.17
N ASP A 119 -23.40 2.62 23.02
CA ASP A 119 -22.67 2.72 21.73
C ASP A 119 -23.58 3.28 20.61
N ALA A 120 -24.61 4.04 20.96
CA ALA A 120 -25.45 4.77 20.01
C ALA A 120 -24.80 6.10 19.57
N LYS A 121 -23.52 6.07 19.18
CA LYS A 121 -22.90 7.18 18.43
C LYS A 121 -22.95 6.84 16.94
N ASN A 122 -24.03 7.26 16.29
CA ASN A 122 -24.17 7.40 14.83
C ASN A 122 -23.60 6.24 13.99
N HIS A 123 -24.10 5.02 14.15
CA HIS A 123 -23.80 3.97 13.17
C HIS A 123 -24.60 4.26 11.89
N LYS A 124 -24.02 5.01 10.97
CA LYS A 124 -24.53 5.11 9.61
C LYS A 124 -24.43 3.73 8.94
N LEU A 125 -25.38 3.43 8.07
CA LEU A 125 -25.45 2.14 7.36
C LEU A 125 -24.37 2.08 6.28
N SER A 126 -23.49 1.07 6.31
CA SER A 126 -22.48 0.84 5.26
C SER A 126 -22.92 -0.33 4.39
N LEU A 127 -22.95 -0.16 3.07
CA LEU A 127 -23.30 -1.21 2.11
C LEU A 127 -22.05 -1.83 1.47
N ILE A 128 -20.98 -1.05 1.39
CA ILE A 128 -19.66 -1.54 0.96
C ILE A 128 -18.88 -2.20 2.10
N ASP A 129 -17.88 -3.00 1.73
CA ASP A 129 -16.95 -3.68 2.66
C ASP A 129 -16.37 -2.69 3.69
N THR A 130 -16.38 -3.10 4.96
CA THR A 130 -15.94 -2.28 6.11
C THR A 130 -14.52 -1.73 5.97
N LYS A 131 -13.57 -2.51 5.47
CA LYS A 131 -12.18 -2.08 5.25
C LYS A 131 -12.10 -1.06 4.13
N ARG A 132 -12.88 -1.26 3.06
CA ARG A 132 -12.95 -0.30 1.95
C ARG A 132 -13.62 1.01 2.38
N ALA A 133 -14.73 0.94 3.10
CA ALA A 133 -15.39 2.11 3.69
C ALA A 133 -14.42 2.90 4.57
N TYR A 134 -13.66 2.21 5.43
CA TYR A 134 -12.65 2.84 6.28
C TYR A 134 -11.57 3.58 5.47
N ASN A 135 -11.02 2.93 4.43
CA ASN A 135 -10.00 3.55 3.57
C ASN A 135 -10.54 4.77 2.81
N LEU A 136 -11.76 4.66 2.29
CA LEU A 136 -12.47 5.77 1.66
C LEU A 136 -12.68 6.92 2.65
N ASN A 137 -13.14 6.63 3.87
CA ASN A 137 -13.34 7.66 4.89
C ASN A 137 -12.03 8.36 5.29
N ILE A 138 -10.90 7.66 5.34
CA ILE A 138 -9.59 8.30 5.52
C ILE A 138 -9.29 9.26 4.37
N MET A 139 -9.48 8.82 3.12
CA MET A 139 -9.28 9.70 1.96
C MET A 139 -10.20 10.93 2.04
N LEU A 140 -11.49 10.72 2.30
CA LEU A 140 -12.52 11.75 2.39
C LEU A 140 -12.29 12.74 3.53
N SER A 141 -11.62 12.32 4.61
CA SER A 141 -11.26 13.23 5.72
C SER A 141 -10.25 14.31 5.32
N ARG A 142 -9.47 14.07 4.25
CA ARG A 142 -8.46 15.01 3.74
C ARG A 142 -9.04 15.96 2.69
N ILE A 143 -10.24 15.68 2.20
CA ILE A 143 -10.90 16.42 1.13
C ILE A 143 -11.77 17.52 1.74
N LYS A 144 -11.53 18.75 1.32
CA LYS A 144 -12.20 19.95 1.87
C LYS A 144 -13.37 20.47 1.03
N ILE A 145 -13.66 19.83 -0.11
CA ILE A 145 -14.78 20.20 -0.98
C ILE A 145 -15.99 19.32 -0.72
N THR A 146 -17.19 19.82 -1.04
CA THR A 146 -18.41 19.04 -0.91
C THR A 146 -18.49 17.97 -2.00
N PHE A 147 -19.30 16.92 -1.80
CA PHE A 147 -19.54 15.91 -2.83
C PHE A 147 -20.23 16.51 -4.06
N LEU A 148 -21.06 17.53 -3.88
CA LEU A 148 -21.71 18.23 -4.98
C LEU A 148 -20.69 18.99 -5.82
N ASP A 149 -19.79 19.75 -5.20
CA ASP A 149 -18.73 20.49 -5.89
C ASP A 149 -17.77 19.54 -6.58
N MET A 150 -17.45 18.41 -5.94
CA MET A 150 -16.62 17.37 -6.53
C MET A 150 -17.27 16.76 -7.78
N LYS A 151 -18.55 16.37 -7.69
CA LYS A 151 -19.34 15.88 -8.83
C LYS A 151 -19.30 16.86 -9.98
N HIS A 152 -19.65 18.11 -9.68
CA HIS A 152 -19.71 19.18 -10.66
C HIS A 152 -18.33 19.44 -11.29
N GLY A 153 -17.27 19.44 -10.50
CA GLY A 153 -15.89 19.59 -10.97
C GLY A 153 -15.47 18.46 -11.92
N ILE A 154 -15.86 17.22 -11.65
CA ILE A 154 -15.59 16.07 -12.54
C ILE A 154 -16.43 16.15 -13.83
N GLU A 155 -17.72 16.49 -13.72
CA GLU A 155 -18.63 16.59 -14.87
C GLU A 155 -18.22 17.70 -15.83
N THR A 156 -17.81 18.85 -15.29
CA THR A 156 -17.37 20.03 -16.05
C THR A 156 -15.89 19.98 -16.45
N GLY A 157 -15.11 19.05 -15.90
CA GLY A 157 -13.67 18.97 -16.12
C GLY A 157 -12.85 20.09 -15.45
N LYS A 158 -13.43 20.76 -14.44
CA LYS A 158 -12.82 21.93 -13.76
C LYS A 158 -12.19 21.62 -12.41
N LEU A 159 -12.18 20.35 -11.98
CA LEU A 159 -11.51 19.96 -10.75
C LEU A 159 -9.97 19.96 -10.95
N ASP A 160 -9.29 20.95 -10.36
CA ASP A 160 -7.86 21.17 -10.52
C ASP A 160 -7.04 20.58 -9.36
N ASP A 161 -7.22 19.28 -9.10
CA ASP A 161 -6.43 18.56 -8.11
C ASP A 161 -6.10 17.15 -8.63
N SER A 162 -4.90 17.00 -9.18
CA SER A 162 -4.47 15.75 -9.77
C SER A 162 -4.32 14.60 -8.76
N GLN A 163 -4.04 14.91 -7.49
CA GLN A 163 -3.90 13.90 -6.43
C GLN A 163 -5.29 13.41 -6.00
N LEU A 164 -6.24 14.32 -5.85
CA LEU A 164 -7.63 13.98 -5.59
C LEU A 164 -8.21 13.15 -6.74
N LEU A 165 -8.07 13.60 -7.98
CA LEU A 165 -8.54 12.86 -9.16
C LEU A 165 -7.94 11.45 -9.26
N SER A 166 -6.64 11.30 -8.97
CA SER A 166 -5.99 9.99 -8.93
C SER A 166 -6.54 9.10 -7.80
N SER A 167 -6.82 9.70 -6.64
CA SER A 167 -7.40 9.00 -5.49
C SER A 167 -8.82 8.51 -5.77
N ILE A 168 -9.63 9.34 -6.44
CA ILE A 168 -10.97 8.99 -6.92
C ILE A 168 -10.88 7.89 -7.98
N LEU A 169 -9.96 8.00 -8.95
CA LEU A 169 -9.77 6.99 -10.00
C LEU A 169 -9.42 5.61 -9.41
N ALA A 170 -8.60 5.58 -8.36
CA ALA A 170 -8.26 4.34 -7.67
C ALA A 170 -9.42 3.73 -6.87
N ASN A 171 -10.48 4.49 -6.62
CA ASN A 171 -11.61 4.09 -5.76
C ASN A 171 -12.97 4.33 -6.42
N VAL A 172 -13.02 4.27 -7.75
CA VAL A 172 -14.29 4.31 -8.51
C VAL A 172 -15.23 3.18 -8.07
N PRO A 173 -16.56 3.40 -8.16
CA PRO A 173 -17.54 2.34 -7.91
C PRO A 173 -17.25 1.09 -8.76
N THR A 174 -17.38 -0.08 -8.14
CA THR A 174 -17.41 -1.38 -8.84
C THR A 174 -18.84 -1.68 -9.28
N ALA A 175 -19.01 -2.65 -10.18
CA ALA A 175 -20.35 -3.10 -10.57
C ALA A 175 -21.16 -3.62 -9.37
N GLU A 176 -20.50 -4.23 -8.39
CA GLU A 176 -21.13 -4.69 -7.14
C GLU A 176 -21.62 -3.51 -6.29
N ASP A 177 -20.81 -2.45 -6.16
CA ASP A 177 -21.23 -1.23 -5.45
C ASP A 177 -22.42 -0.57 -6.17
N GLU A 178 -22.37 -0.53 -7.50
CA GLU A 178 -23.41 0.08 -8.32
C GLU A 178 -24.76 -0.58 -8.07
N VAL A 179 -24.81 -1.92 -8.11
CA VAL A 179 -26.03 -2.68 -7.84
C VAL A 179 -26.49 -2.47 -6.40
N ALA A 180 -25.61 -2.67 -5.41
CA ALA A 180 -25.97 -2.58 -4.00
C ALA A 180 -26.49 -1.16 -3.61
N LEU A 181 -25.83 -0.12 -4.10
CA LEU A 181 -26.22 1.27 -3.82
C LEU A 181 -27.50 1.65 -4.57
N GLN A 182 -27.68 1.23 -5.82
CA GLN A 182 -28.90 1.51 -6.59
C GLN A 182 -30.13 0.81 -5.98
N ASP A 183 -29.99 -0.47 -5.63
CA ASP A 183 -31.06 -1.28 -5.04
C ASP A 183 -31.52 -0.69 -3.70
N PHE A 184 -30.58 -0.24 -2.86
CA PHE A 184 -30.91 0.34 -1.56
C PHE A 184 -31.47 1.75 -1.65
N ILE A 185 -30.86 2.62 -2.47
CA ILE A 185 -31.29 4.02 -2.57
C ILE A 185 -32.66 4.09 -3.23
N GLY A 186 -32.92 3.28 -4.27
CA GLY A 186 -34.24 3.17 -4.90
C GLY A 186 -34.85 4.50 -5.38
N GLY A 187 -34.02 5.53 -5.58
CA GLY A 187 -34.45 6.90 -5.89
C GLY A 187 -34.91 7.74 -4.70
N SER A 188 -34.88 7.24 -3.47
CA SER A 188 -35.23 7.97 -2.24
C SER A 188 -34.02 8.72 -1.66
N PRO A 189 -34.05 10.07 -1.58
CA PRO A 189 -32.99 10.85 -0.94
C PRO A 189 -32.82 10.55 0.56
N GLU A 190 -33.88 10.08 1.23
CA GLU A 190 -33.85 9.72 2.64
C GLU A 190 -32.97 8.49 2.88
N ASN A 191 -33.01 7.52 1.96
CA ASN A 191 -32.17 6.33 2.02
C ASN A 191 -30.69 6.68 1.82
N LEU A 192 -30.37 7.68 0.99
CA LEU A 192 -29.00 8.16 0.84
C LEU A 192 -28.47 8.82 2.12
N ALA A 193 -29.34 9.53 2.87
CA ALA A 193 -28.93 10.28 4.06
C ALA A 193 -28.47 9.38 5.23
N ILE A 194 -29.05 8.18 5.33
CA ILE A 194 -28.74 7.20 6.39
C ILE A 194 -27.47 6.36 6.11
N LEU A 195 -26.96 6.41 4.88
CA LEU A 195 -25.74 5.71 4.49
C LEU A 195 -24.48 6.34 5.08
N ASP A 196 -23.41 5.56 5.21
CA ASP A 196 -22.09 6.04 5.60
C ASP A 196 -21.53 7.03 4.55
N ARG A 197 -20.62 7.89 4.99
CA ARG A 197 -20.02 8.91 4.14
C ARG A 197 -19.31 8.30 2.93
N ALA A 198 -18.71 7.11 3.05
CA ALA A 198 -18.08 6.41 1.94
C ALA A 198 -19.10 5.93 0.89
N ASP A 199 -20.22 5.34 1.31
CA ASP A 199 -21.31 4.93 0.42
C ASP A 199 -21.97 6.13 -0.28
N GLN A 200 -22.20 7.23 0.46
CA GLN A 200 -22.71 8.48 -0.12
C GLN A 200 -21.79 9.04 -1.21
N PHE A 201 -20.46 8.94 -0.99
CA PHE A 201 -19.47 9.36 -1.96
C PHE A 201 -19.51 8.49 -3.24
N LEU A 202 -19.58 7.16 -3.10
CA LEU A 202 -19.67 6.27 -4.25
C LEU A 202 -20.98 6.48 -5.01
N ALA A 203 -22.12 6.60 -4.30
CA ALA A 203 -23.42 6.87 -4.89
C ALA A 203 -23.44 8.17 -5.72
N MET A 204 -22.71 9.19 -5.30
CA MET A 204 -22.57 10.45 -6.05
C MET A 204 -21.82 10.25 -7.39
N LEU A 205 -20.85 9.34 -7.43
CA LEU A 205 -20.01 9.09 -8.60
C LEU A 205 -20.69 8.23 -9.68
N ILE A 206 -21.53 7.27 -9.27
CA ILE A 206 -22.26 6.36 -10.18
C ILE A 206 -22.95 7.06 -11.37
N PRO A 207 -23.72 8.15 -11.17
CA PRO A 207 -24.42 8.80 -12.30
C PRO A 207 -23.50 9.54 -13.27
N ILE A 208 -22.19 9.66 -13.01
CA ILE A 208 -21.27 10.39 -13.88
C ILE A 208 -20.93 9.53 -15.12
N PRO A 209 -21.32 9.95 -16.34
CA PRO A 209 -21.08 9.16 -17.53
C PRO A 209 -19.58 9.08 -17.84
N ARG A 210 -19.10 7.86 -18.10
CA ARG A 210 -17.69 7.57 -18.44
C ARG A 210 -16.70 8.09 -17.39
N LEU A 211 -17.04 7.94 -16.11
CA LEU A 211 -16.25 8.42 -14.96
C LEU A 211 -14.75 8.13 -15.10
N LYS A 212 -14.35 6.87 -15.31
CA LYS A 212 -12.93 6.47 -15.42
C LYS A 212 -12.19 7.27 -16.51
N SER A 213 -12.73 7.31 -17.73
CA SER A 213 -12.12 8.05 -18.84
C SER A 213 -12.04 9.56 -18.58
N ARG A 214 -13.04 10.14 -17.91
CA ARG A 214 -13.01 11.57 -17.53
C ARG A 214 -11.88 11.84 -16.55
N LEU A 215 -11.77 11.04 -15.49
CA LEU A 215 -10.71 11.17 -14.50
C LEU A 215 -9.33 11.02 -15.13
N GLU A 216 -9.13 10.00 -15.97
CA GLU A 216 -7.88 9.78 -16.71
C GLU A 216 -7.51 10.98 -17.59
N ALA A 217 -8.48 11.50 -18.37
CA ALA A 217 -8.26 12.65 -19.23
C ALA A 217 -7.93 13.93 -18.44
N MET A 218 -8.62 14.16 -17.32
CA MET A 218 -8.35 15.31 -16.44
C MET A 218 -6.95 15.21 -15.81
N ILE A 219 -6.59 14.03 -15.26
CA ILE A 219 -5.25 13.79 -14.70
C ILE A 219 -4.17 14.02 -15.77
N PHE A 220 -4.41 13.52 -16.99
CA PHE A 220 -3.51 13.73 -18.12
C PHE A 220 -3.36 15.22 -18.44
N ALA A 221 -4.46 15.95 -18.60
CA ALA A 221 -4.45 17.37 -18.92
C ALA A 221 -3.67 18.19 -17.89
N LEU A 222 -3.88 17.93 -16.60
CA LEU A 222 -3.17 18.62 -15.50
C LEU A 222 -1.65 18.34 -15.52
N LYS A 223 -1.25 17.10 -15.84
CA LYS A 223 0.17 16.69 -15.83
C LYS A 223 0.89 16.93 -17.17
N LEU A 224 0.16 17.21 -18.24
CA LEU A 224 0.72 17.27 -19.59
C LEU A 224 1.79 18.35 -19.72
N LYS A 225 1.49 19.56 -19.23
CA LYS A 225 2.41 20.71 -19.36
C LYS A 225 3.74 20.45 -18.66
N GLU A 226 3.70 19.96 -17.42
CA GLU A 226 4.90 19.64 -16.65
C GLU A 226 5.71 18.53 -17.32
N ARG A 227 5.05 17.43 -17.70
CA ARG A 227 5.70 16.29 -18.37
C ARG A 227 6.34 16.68 -19.69
N LEU A 228 5.66 17.50 -20.49
CA LEU A 228 6.18 17.97 -21.76
C LEU A 228 7.40 18.87 -21.54
N SER A 229 7.31 19.82 -20.60
CA SER A 229 8.43 20.70 -20.26
C SER A 229 9.66 19.90 -19.81
N GLU A 230 9.49 18.94 -18.91
CA GLU A 230 10.57 18.10 -18.41
C GLU A 230 11.20 17.25 -19.52
N THR A 231 10.36 16.66 -20.38
CA THR A 231 10.81 15.80 -21.48
C THR A 231 11.56 16.62 -22.54
N THR A 232 11.03 17.78 -22.92
CA THR A 232 11.67 18.69 -23.86
C THR A 232 13.04 19.13 -23.34
N ALA A 233 13.15 19.55 -22.08
CA ALA A 233 14.42 19.94 -21.49
C ALA A 233 15.48 18.82 -21.53
N LYS A 234 15.07 17.57 -21.27
CA LYS A 234 15.97 16.40 -21.36
C LYS A 234 16.45 16.16 -22.79
N VAL A 235 15.54 16.24 -23.77
CA VAL A 235 15.88 16.05 -25.19
C VAL A 235 16.80 17.16 -25.69
N GLU A 236 16.51 18.41 -25.32
CA GLU A 236 17.35 19.56 -25.67
C GLU A 236 18.75 19.46 -25.07
N ALA A 237 18.86 19.03 -23.81
CA ALA A 237 20.15 18.81 -23.15
C ALA A 237 20.99 17.74 -23.87
N ILE A 238 20.37 16.61 -24.25
CA ILE A 238 21.07 15.56 -25.01
C ILE A 238 21.48 16.09 -26.39
N ALA A 239 20.58 16.77 -27.10
CA ALA A 239 20.86 17.32 -28.42
C ALA A 239 21.99 18.37 -28.37
N ALA A 240 22.02 19.21 -27.33
CA ALA A 240 23.09 20.16 -27.09
C ALA A 240 24.41 19.44 -26.81
N ALA A 241 24.44 18.45 -25.93
CA ALA A 241 25.63 17.67 -25.64
C ALA A 241 26.19 16.96 -26.90
N CYS A 242 25.33 16.41 -27.75
CA CYS A 242 25.75 15.82 -29.03
C CYS A 242 26.40 16.87 -29.95
N ARG A 243 25.77 18.04 -30.13
CA ARG A 243 26.33 19.14 -30.95
C ARG A 243 27.66 19.65 -30.41
N ASP A 244 27.78 19.77 -29.09
CA ASP A 244 29.02 20.19 -28.44
C ASP A 244 30.13 19.17 -28.69
N LEU A 245 29.86 17.87 -28.50
CA LEU A 245 30.83 16.81 -28.78
C LEU A 245 31.25 16.77 -30.26
N GLU A 246 30.30 16.93 -31.18
CA GLU A 246 30.55 16.93 -32.62
C GLU A 246 31.36 18.15 -33.08
N SER A 247 31.13 19.32 -32.49
CA SER A 247 31.81 20.56 -32.89
C SER A 247 33.11 20.82 -32.12
N ASN A 248 33.36 20.13 -31.00
CA ASN A 248 34.51 20.38 -30.13
C ASN A 248 35.85 19.95 -30.76
N MET A 249 36.60 20.94 -31.26
CA MET A 249 37.90 20.73 -31.89
C MET A 249 39.00 20.31 -30.88
N ALA A 250 38.91 20.76 -29.62
CA ALA A 250 39.87 20.38 -28.59
C ALA A 250 39.74 18.89 -28.23
N LEU A 251 38.51 18.37 -28.14
CA LEU A 251 38.24 16.95 -27.98
C LEU A 251 38.82 16.14 -29.16
N LYS A 252 38.53 16.55 -30.41
CA LYS A 252 39.07 15.90 -31.60
C LYS A 252 40.60 15.87 -31.62
N LYS A 253 41.24 16.97 -31.23
CA LYS A 253 42.71 17.06 -31.11
C LYS A 253 43.23 16.12 -30.03
N THR A 254 42.57 16.06 -28.87
CA THR A 254 42.92 15.15 -27.77
C THR A 254 42.83 13.69 -28.21
N LEU A 255 41.72 13.29 -28.85
CA LEU A 255 41.56 11.94 -29.40
C LEU A 255 42.68 11.59 -30.40
N ARG A 256 43.09 12.55 -31.24
CA ARG A 256 44.20 12.36 -32.18
C ARG A 256 45.55 12.17 -31.48
N VAL A 257 45.83 12.94 -30.43
CA VAL A 257 47.06 12.80 -29.63
C VAL A 257 47.09 11.43 -28.95
N VAL A 258 45.98 11.02 -28.31
CA VAL A 258 45.88 9.70 -27.66
C VAL A 258 46.11 8.58 -28.67
N LEU A 259 45.54 8.69 -29.88
CA LEU A 259 45.75 7.71 -30.96
C LEU A 259 47.22 7.64 -31.38
N GLN A 260 47.88 8.78 -31.57
CA GLN A 260 49.29 8.85 -31.98
C GLN A 260 50.21 8.25 -30.91
N VAL A 261 50.03 8.64 -29.65
CA VAL A 261 50.81 8.12 -28.52
C VAL A 261 50.58 6.62 -28.37
N GLY A 262 49.33 6.16 -28.41
CA GLY A 262 48.98 4.75 -28.32
C GLY A 262 49.61 3.92 -29.44
N ASN A 263 49.61 4.42 -30.68
CA ASN A 263 50.26 3.75 -31.81
C ASN A 263 51.78 3.72 -31.68
N PHE A 264 52.40 4.80 -31.21
CA PHE A 264 53.83 4.86 -30.95
C PHE A 264 54.25 3.83 -29.89
N MET A 265 53.55 3.80 -28.75
CA MET A 265 53.83 2.87 -27.65
C MET A 265 53.62 1.40 -28.03
N ASN A 266 52.64 1.12 -28.89
CA ASN A 266 52.31 -0.24 -29.32
C ASN A 266 53.00 -0.65 -30.64
N SER A 267 54.00 0.11 -31.10
CA SER A 267 54.74 -0.21 -32.32
C SER A 267 55.35 -1.62 -32.26
N GLY A 268 55.25 -2.38 -33.35
CA GLY A 268 55.72 -3.77 -33.42
C GLY A 268 54.83 -4.80 -32.73
N SER A 269 53.71 -4.40 -32.13
CA SER A 269 52.71 -5.32 -31.55
C SER A 269 51.45 -5.39 -32.40
N PHE A 270 50.60 -6.40 -32.18
CA PHE A 270 49.28 -6.49 -32.82
C PHE A 270 48.35 -5.31 -32.50
N ARG A 271 48.66 -4.54 -31.43
CA ARG A 271 47.88 -3.39 -30.96
C ARG A 271 48.33 -2.06 -31.57
N GLY A 272 49.43 -2.04 -32.33
CA GLY A 272 49.89 -0.86 -33.07
C GLY A 272 49.08 -0.58 -34.32
N ASN A 273 49.37 0.54 -35.00
CA ASN A 273 48.73 0.93 -36.27
C ASN A 273 47.19 0.98 -36.25
N ALA A 274 46.59 1.28 -35.10
CA ALA A 274 45.15 1.46 -34.97
C ALA A 274 44.68 2.73 -35.69
N GLN A 275 43.52 2.68 -36.33
CA GLN A 275 42.88 3.84 -36.96
C GLN A 275 41.94 4.59 -36.01
N ARG A 276 41.41 3.89 -35.00
CA ARG A 276 40.46 4.38 -34.01
C ARG A 276 40.55 3.51 -32.74
N PHE A 277 40.13 4.06 -31.63
CA PHE A 277 39.97 3.33 -30.37
C PHE A 277 38.58 3.60 -29.78
N ASN A 278 38.09 2.71 -28.91
CA ASN A 278 36.82 2.92 -28.21
C ASN A 278 36.98 4.06 -27.18
N ILE A 279 36.08 5.04 -27.17
CA ILE A 279 36.14 6.23 -26.32
C ILE A 279 36.18 5.91 -24.81
N ASP A 280 35.64 4.75 -24.39
CA ASP A 280 35.71 4.26 -23.01
C ASP A 280 37.16 4.05 -22.54
N PHE A 281 38.12 3.90 -23.47
CA PHE A 281 39.53 3.85 -23.17
C PHE A 281 40.04 5.12 -22.46
N LEU A 282 39.45 6.28 -22.74
CA LEU A 282 39.83 7.54 -22.08
C LEU A 282 39.68 7.47 -20.55
N MET A 283 38.72 6.69 -20.06
CA MET A 283 38.51 6.48 -18.61
C MET A 283 39.62 5.64 -17.96
N ARG A 284 40.45 4.96 -18.77
CA ARG A 284 41.55 4.11 -18.30
C ARG A 284 42.92 4.79 -18.42
N VAL A 285 42.99 5.93 -19.10
CA VAL A 285 44.21 6.73 -19.18
C VAL A 285 44.37 7.43 -17.82
N ARG A 286 45.17 6.83 -16.94
CA ARG A 286 45.55 7.47 -15.67
C ARG A 286 46.44 8.69 -15.95
N ARG A 287 46.30 9.72 -15.09
CA ARG A 287 47.20 10.87 -15.04
C ARG A 287 48.63 10.43 -14.77
#